data_AF-A0A8J6RGS3-F1
#
_entry.id   AF-A0A8J6RGS3-F1
#
_cell.length_a   1.000
_cell.length_b   1.000
_cell.length_c   1.000
_cell.angle_alpha   90.00
_cell.angle_beta   90.00
_cell.angle_gamma   90.00
#
_symmetry.space_group_name_H-M   'P 1'
#
loop_
_entity.id
_entity.type
_entity.pdbx_description
1 polymer ?
#
loop_
_entity_poly.entity_id
_entity_poly.type
_entity_poly.pdbx_seq_one_letter_code
_entity_poly.pdbx_strand_id
1 'polypeptide(L)'
;MSNDSASIISASQPATLGDRLRNIAQELRQETDTQIKATSRILGAAAQIAQNHDQLISEVVEMVEEDLSRREQSENLTTYKVSDLKQEFKTLKAAKDHFDIKANSWDSLATKLNETSGIPSSSETWIPNTNNSQVLERLDAIELEIKSLQESMEQVLGLLQEMTKQS
;
A
#
# COMPACT_ATOMS: atom_id res chain seq x y z
N MET A 1 -65.18 -57.74 4.51
CA MET A 1 -64.01 -58.51 4.98
C MET A 1 -62.79 -57.81 4.41
N SER A 2 -62.00 -57.20 5.28
CA SER A 2 -60.90 -56.28 4.97
C SER A 2 -59.63 -57.06 4.65
N ASN A 3 -58.93 -56.68 3.57
CA ASN A 3 -57.56 -57.10 3.31
C ASN A 3 -56.67 -55.86 3.26
N ASP A 4 -56.34 -55.31 4.43
CA ASP A 4 -55.22 -54.39 4.57
C ASP A 4 -53.92 -55.20 4.57
N SER A 5 -53.22 -55.19 3.44
CA SER A 5 -51.85 -55.69 3.37
C SER A 5 -50.94 -54.59 3.93
N ALA A 6 -50.68 -54.67 5.23
CA ALA A 6 -49.68 -53.85 5.90
C ALA A 6 -48.32 -54.04 5.21
N SER A 7 -47.86 -52.97 4.55
CA SER A 7 -46.50 -52.82 4.08
C SER A 7 -45.54 -53.02 5.25
N ILE A 8 -44.79 -54.11 5.22
CA ILE A 8 -43.80 -54.48 6.24
C ILE A 8 -42.71 -53.40 6.23
N ILE A 9 -42.77 -52.52 7.23
CA ILE A 9 -41.71 -51.56 7.53
C ILE A 9 -40.45 -52.36 7.78
N SER A 10 -39.47 -52.26 6.87
CA SER A 10 -38.15 -52.84 7.05
C SER A 10 -37.52 -52.18 8.28
N ALA A 11 -37.49 -52.91 9.39
CA ALA A 11 -36.81 -52.50 10.60
C ALA A 11 -35.34 -52.22 10.27
N SER A 12 -34.91 -50.98 10.50
CA SER A 12 -33.53 -50.54 10.35
C SER A 12 -32.62 -51.40 11.23
N GLN A 13 -31.80 -52.25 10.60
CA GLN A 13 -30.74 -52.95 11.33
C GLN A 13 -29.81 -51.91 11.97
N PRO A 14 -29.39 -52.10 13.23
CA PRO A 14 -28.45 -51.18 13.87
C PRO A 14 -27.13 -51.20 13.08
N ALA A 15 -26.66 -50.01 12.68
CA ALA A 15 -25.43 -49.85 11.90
C ALA A 15 -24.29 -50.65 12.51
N THR A 16 -23.74 -51.58 11.74
CA THR A 16 -22.69 -52.48 12.22
C THR A 16 -21.40 -51.69 12.46
N LEU A 17 -20.49 -52.23 13.27
CA LEU A 17 -19.19 -51.60 13.52
C LEU A 17 -18.42 -51.36 12.21
N GLY A 18 -18.58 -52.25 11.22
CA GLY A 18 -18.01 -52.10 9.88
C GLY A 18 -18.56 -50.88 9.14
N ASP A 19 -19.86 -50.61 9.24
CA ASP A 19 -20.48 -49.42 8.64
C ASP A 19 -19.94 -48.13 9.28
N ARG A 20 -19.74 -48.15 10.60
CA ARG A 20 -19.13 -47.01 11.32
C ARG A 20 -17.68 -46.77 10.88
N LEU A 21 -16.87 -47.82 10.77
CA LEU A 21 -15.50 -47.72 10.28
C LEU A 21 -15.44 -47.22 8.83
N ARG A 22 -16.37 -47.68 7.98
CA ARG A 22 -16.46 -47.22 6.59
C ARG A 22 -16.86 -45.75 6.49
N ASN A 23 -17.80 -45.30 7.32
CA ASN A 23 -18.18 -43.90 7.39
C ASN A 23 -17.03 -43.01 7.87
N ILE A 24 -16.31 -43.43 8.91
CA ILE A 24 -15.12 -42.70 9.41
C ILE A 24 -14.04 -42.62 8.31
N ALA A 25 -13.77 -43.72 7.61
CA ALA A 25 -12.80 -43.72 6.52
C ALA A 25 -13.22 -42.80 5.35
N GLN A 26 -14.52 -42.72 5.08
CA GLN A 26 -15.07 -41.85 4.04
C GLN A 26 -15.01 -40.37 4.45
N GLU A 27 -15.31 -40.07 5.72
CA GLU A 27 -15.21 -38.73 6.30
C GLU A 27 -13.76 -38.22 6.31
N LEU A 28 -12.81 -39.05 6.77
CA LEU A 28 -11.38 -38.73 6.73
C LEU A 28 -10.87 -38.45 5.31
N ARG A 29 -11.35 -39.20 4.32
CA ARG A 29 -11.00 -38.98 2.92
C ARG A 29 -11.53 -37.64 2.41
N GLN A 30 -12.79 -37.33 2.71
CA GLN A 30 -13.43 -36.07 2.32
C GLN A 30 -12.77 -34.85 3.00
N GLU A 31 -12.39 -34.98 4.27
CA GLU A 31 -11.64 -33.96 4.99
C GLU A 31 -10.27 -33.74 4.35
N THR A 32 -9.55 -34.83 4.03
CA THR A 32 -8.25 -34.76 3.35
C THR A 32 -8.37 -34.04 2.00
N ASP A 33 -9.36 -34.37 1.18
CA ASP A 33 -9.58 -33.72 -0.11
C ASP A 33 -9.90 -32.22 0.06
N THR A 34 -10.68 -31.88 1.09
CA THR A 34 -11.00 -30.48 1.43
C THR A 34 -9.76 -29.72 1.89
N GLN A 35 -8.92 -30.34 2.72
CA GLN A 35 -7.67 -29.76 3.21
C GLN A 35 -6.66 -29.54 2.08
N ILE A 36 -6.52 -30.51 1.15
CA ILE A 36 -5.67 -30.37 -0.04
C ILE A 36 -6.15 -29.18 -0.88
N LYS A 37 -7.47 -29.06 -1.10
CA LYS A 37 -8.04 -27.94 -1.85
C LYS A 37 -7.82 -26.60 -1.16
N ALA A 38 -8.03 -26.52 0.15
CA ALA A 38 -7.79 -25.31 0.92
C ALA A 38 -6.32 -24.90 0.87
N THR A 39 -5.41 -25.85 1.10
CA THR A 39 -3.96 -25.62 1.07
C THR A 39 -3.49 -25.17 -0.32
N SER A 40 -4.00 -25.77 -1.40
CA SER A 40 -3.66 -25.35 -2.77
C SER A 40 -4.09 -23.92 -3.08
N ARG A 41 -5.26 -23.50 -2.59
CA ARG A 41 -5.76 -22.13 -2.73
C ARG A 41 -4.93 -21.13 -1.92
N ILE A 42 -4.57 -21.49 -0.70
CA ILE A 42 -3.67 -20.68 0.15
C ILE A 42 -2.32 -20.51 -0.54
N LEU A 43 -1.74 -21.59 -1.08
CA LEU A 43 -0.47 -21.53 -1.80
C LEU A 43 -0.55 -20.64 -3.05
N GLY A 44 -1.65 -20.73 -3.81
CA GLY A 44 -1.88 -19.86 -4.97
C GLY A 44 -2.01 -18.38 -4.57
N ALA A 45 -2.75 -18.08 -3.51
CA ALA A 45 -2.86 -16.72 -2.98
C ALA A 45 -1.50 -16.20 -2.47
N ALA A 46 -0.73 -17.03 -1.77
CA ALA A 46 0.60 -16.68 -1.30
C ALA A 46 1.56 -16.38 -2.47
N ALA A 47 1.50 -17.16 -3.55
CA ALA A 47 2.29 -16.91 -4.75
C ALA A 47 1.92 -15.56 -5.40
N GLN A 48 0.62 -15.23 -5.45
CA GLN A 48 0.16 -13.94 -5.96
C GLN A 48 0.61 -12.77 -5.07
N ILE A 49 0.56 -12.94 -3.74
CA ILE A 49 1.06 -11.93 -2.79
C ILE A 49 2.57 -11.72 -2.96
N ALA A 50 3.34 -12.79 -3.13
CA ALA A 50 4.78 -12.69 -3.38
C ALA A 50 5.07 -11.91 -4.66
N GLN A 51 4.36 -12.21 -5.75
CA GLN A 51 4.50 -11.46 -7.01
C GLN A 51 4.15 -9.98 -6.85
N ASN A 52 3.07 -9.66 -6.14
CA ASN A 52 2.70 -8.27 -5.86
C ASN A 52 3.76 -7.56 -4.99
N HIS A 53 4.35 -8.26 -4.04
CA HIS A 53 5.43 -7.74 -3.22
C HIS A 53 6.68 -7.45 -4.05
N ASP A 54 7.09 -8.35 -4.95
CA ASP A 54 8.23 -8.13 -5.84
C ASP A 54 8.02 -6.91 -6.75
N GLN A 55 6.80 -6.73 -7.25
CA GLN A 55 6.43 -5.54 -8.03
C GLN A 55 6.53 -4.26 -7.18
N LEU A 56 5.93 -4.25 -5.98
CA LEU A 56 5.97 -3.09 -5.09
C LEU A 56 7.40 -2.73 -4.68
N ILE A 57 8.25 -3.73 -4.43
CA ILE A 57 9.68 -3.49 -4.17
C ILE A 57 10.34 -2.80 -5.37
N SER A 58 10.06 -3.28 -6.59
CA SER A 58 10.62 -2.71 -7.81
C SER A 58 10.20 -1.26 -8.02
N GLU A 59 8.91 -0.96 -7.83
CA GLU A 59 8.36 0.41 -7.95
C GLU A 59 8.96 1.36 -6.89
N VAL A 60 9.11 0.88 -5.65
CA VAL A 60 9.74 1.68 -4.59
C VAL A 60 11.22 1.93 -4.88
N VAL A 61 11.94 0.95 -5.42
CA VAL A 61 13.34 1.13 -5.83
C VAL A 61 13.46 2.19 -6.92
N GLU A 62 12.61 2.13 -7.95
CA GLU A 62 12.60 3.13 -9.04
C GLU A 62 12.32 4.53 -8.50
N MET A 63 11.32 4.68 -7.62
CA MET A 63 10.99 5.97 -7.01
C MET A 63 12.12 6.52 -6.15
N VAL A 64 12.79 5.67 -5.36
CA VAL A 64 13.94 6.09 -4.54
C VAL A 64 15.13 6.47 -5.41
N GLU A 65 15.41 5.72 -6.48
CA GLU A 65 16.46 6.05 -7.44
C GLU A 65 16.16 7.38 -8.17
N GLU A 66 14.91 7.62 -8.54
CA GLU A 66 14.48 8.89 -9.12
C GLU A 66 14.66 10.05 -8.13
N ASP A 67 14.24 9.88 -6.88
CA ASP A 67 14.39 10.89 -5.83
C ASP A 67 15.86 11.20 -5.53
N LEU A 68 16.72 10.18 -5.47
CA LEU A 68 18.16 10.35 -5.32
C LEU A 68 18.77 11.08 -6.52
N SER A 69 18.39 10.71 -7.74
CA SER A 69 18.87 11.35 -8.96
C SER A 69 18.44 12.82 -9.04
N ARG A 70 17.20 13.13 -8.65
CA ARG A 70 16.70 14.51 -8.55
C ARG A 70 17.49 15.30 -7.50
N ARG A 71 17.79 14.68 -6.36
CA ARG A 71 18.59 15.31 -5.31
C ARG A 71 20.02 15.57 -5.78
N GLU A 72 20.68 14.61 -6.42
CA GLU A 72 22.02 14.80 -6.99
C GLU A 72 22.02 15.89 -8.07
N GLN A 73 21.00 15.96 -8.93
CA GLN A 73 20.87 17.05 -9.89
C GLN A 73 20.66 18.41 -9.21
N SER A 74 19.93 18.46 -8.09
CA SER A 74 19.75 19.69 -7.30
C SER A 74 21.01 20.09 -6.51
N GLU A 75 21.81 19.13 -6.05
CA GLU A 75 23.08 19.41 -5.35
C GLU A 75 24.22 19.75 -6.33
N ASN A 76 24.07 19.37 -7.60
CA ASN A 76 24.96 19.77 -8.71
C ASN A 76 24.62 21.16 -9.30
N LEU A 77 23.68 21.91 -8.71
CA LEU A 77 23.55 23.34 -8.99
C LEU A 77 24.85 24.02 -8.57
N THR A 78 25.66 24.36 -9.57
CA THR A 78 26.94 25.05 -9.44
C THR A 78 26.71 26.37 -8.72
N THR A 79 26.87 26.35 -7.40
CA THR A 79 26.78 27.54 -6.57
C THR A 79 28.08 28.31 -6.78
N TYR A 80 28.03 29.31 -7.63
CA TYR A 80 29.17 30.16 -7.90
C TYR A 80 29.50 31.00 -6.66
N LYS A 81 30.61 30.66 -5.99
CA LYS A 81 31.18 31.49 -4.92
C LYS A 81 32.11 32.54 -5.49
N VAL A 82 32.18 33.69 -4.80
CA VAL A 82 33.05 34.81 -5.18
C VAL A 82 34.53 34.44 -5.21
N SER A 83 34.97 33.52 -4.33
CA SER A 83 36.34 32.99 -4.32
C SER A 83 36.70 32.29 -5.63
N ASP A 84 35.78 31.45 -6.11
CA ASP A 84 36.01 30.52 -7.21
C ASP A 84 36.00 31.31 -8.53
N LEU A 85 35.05 32.24 -8.67
CA LEU A 85 34.99 33.19 -9.78
C LEU A 85 36.24 34.09 -9.87
N LYS A 86 36.79 34.52 -8.73
CA LYS A 86 38.03 35.31 -8.69
C LYS A 86 39.24 34.48 -9.08
N GLN A 87 39.30 33.22 -8.68
CA GLN A 87 40.38 32.31 -9.01
C GLN A 87 40.41 32.00 -10.52
N GLU A 88 39.23 31.77 -11.11
CA GLU A 88 39.09 31.37 -12.50
C GLU A 88 39.33 32.53 -13.47
N PHE A 89 38.67 33.67 -13.27
CA PHE A 89 38.69 34.78 -14.25
C PHE A 89 39.68 35.90 -13.92
N LYS A 90 40.24 35.92 -12.69
CA LYS A 90 41.22 36.90 -12.16
C LYS A 90 40.77 38.35 -12.12
N THR A 91 39.89 38.79 -13.02
CA THR A 91 39.34 40.14 -13.12
C THR A 91 37.83 40.08 -13.34
N LEU A 92 37.11 41.03 -12.75
CA LEU A 92 35.65 41.11 -12.86
C LEU A 92 35.22 41.31 -14.33
N LYS A 93 36.02 42.05 -15.10
CA LYS A 93 35.74 42.30 -16.51
C LYS A 93 35.75 41.00 -17.33
N ALA A 94 36.78 40.16 -17.16
CA ALA A 94 36.86 38.87 -17.85
C ALA A 94 35.69 37.94 -17.49
N ALA A 95 35.27 37.92 -16.21
CA ALA A 95 34.12 37.13 -15.80
C ALA A 95 32.82 37.65 -16.42
N LYS A 96 32.61 38.98 -16.43
CA LYS A 96 31.43 39.59 -17.04
C LYS A 96 31.35 39.34 -18.54
N ASP A 97 32.48 39.42 -19.24
CA ASP A 97 32.56 39.17 -20.68
C ASP A 97 32.30 37.69 -21.00
N HIS A 98 32.71 36.77 -20.11
CA HIS A 98 32.48 35.32 -20.25
C HIS A 98 31.00 34.93 -20.05
N PHE A 99 30.34 35.49 -19.04
CA PHE A 99 28.94 35.18 -18.73
C PHE A 99 27.93 36.10 -19.42
N ASP A 100 28.39 37.17 -20.07
CA ASP A 100 27.57 38.26 -20.63
C ASP A 100 26.59 38.90 -19.63
N ILE A 101 26.98 38.96 -18.35
CA ILE A 101 26.17 39.50 -17.25
C ILE A 101 26.68 40.88 -16.80
N LYS A 102 25.77 41.85 -16.75
CA LYS A 102 26.05 43.17 -16.17
C LYS A 102 26.04 43.12 -14.64
N ALA A 103 27.20 43.03 -14.03
CA ALA A 103 27.42 43.19 -12.59
C ALA A 103 28.34 44.38 -12.26
N ASN A 104 28.12 45.00 -11.10
CA ASN A 104 28.91 46.11 -10.54
C ASN A 104 29.90 45.67 -9.45
N SER A 105 29.74 44.45 -8.92
CA SER A 105 30.64 43.82 -7.94
C SER A 105 30.70 42.32 -8.16
N TRP A 106 31.68 41.65 -7.54
CA TRP A 106 31.78 40.19 -7.61
C TRP A 106 30.60 39.50 -6.91
N ASP A 107 30.13 40.05 -5.80
CA ASP A 107 28.95 39.56 -5.08
C ASP A 107 27.69 39.67 -5.95
N SER A 108 27.53 40.78 -6.68
CA SER A 108 26.43 40.97 -7.63
C SER A 108 26.54 40.08 -8.88
N LEU A 109 27.74 39.61 -9.24
CA LEU A 109 27.92 38.64 -10.32
C LEU A 109 27.57 37.23 -9.85
N ALA A 110 28.07 36.83 -8.68
CA ALA A 110 27.79 35.53 -8.08
C ALA A 110 26.29 35.33 -7.80
N THR A 111 25.64 36.34 -7.23
CA THR A 111 24.17 36.33 -7.00
C THR A 111 23.41 36.17 -8.32
N LYS A 112 23.72 36.98 -9.35
CA LYS A 112 23.06 36.86 -10.66
C LYS A 112 23.29 35.52 -11.37
N LEU A 113 24.48 34.93 -11.22
CA LEU A 113 24.78 33.61 -11.75
C LEU A 113 23.97 32.53 -11.03
N ASN A 114 23.89 32.61 -9.70
CA ASN A 114 23.10 31.67 -8.91
C ASN A 114 21.58 31.86 -9.12
N GLU A 115 21.11 33.08 -9.39
CA GLU A 115 19.72 33.40 -9.76
C GLU A 115 19.37 32.95 -11.18
N THR A 116 20.31 33.02 -12.13
CA THR A 116 20.12 32.60 -13.53
C THR A 116 20.23 31.08 -13.68
N SER A 117 21.14 30.43 -12.94
CA SER A 117 21.27 28.98 -12.90
C SER A 117 20.18 28.32 -12.04
N GLY A 118 19.56 29.09 -11.15
CA GLY A 118 18.29 28.71 -10.53
C GLY A 118 17.20 28.73 -11.59
N ILE A 119 16.81 27.54 -12.07
CA ILE A 119 15.49 27.33 -12.68
C ILE A 119 14.47 28.11 -11.84
N PRO A 120 13.57 28.91 -12.45
CA PRO A 120 12.58 29.63 -11.68
C PRO A 120 11.87 28.62 -10.79
N SER A 121 11.87 28.89 -9.50
CA SER A 121 10.88 28.35 -8.57
C SER A 121 9.49 28.89 -8.94
N SER A 122 9.08 28.81 -10.20
CA SER A 122 7.69 28.65 -10.59
C SER A 122 7.33 27.23 -10.22
N SER A 123 6.95 27.11 -8.96
CA SER A 123 6.13 26.08 -8.37
C SER A 123 4.94 25.74 -9.29
N GLU A 124 5.17 24.84 -10.24
CA GLU A 124 4.16 24.05 -10.93
C GLU A 124 4.67 22.61 -11.08
N THR A 125 5.45 22.14 -10.11
CA THR A 125 5.37 20.72 -9.76
C THR A 125 4.11 20.60 -8.91
N TRP A 126 3.12 19.92 -9.45
CA TRP A 126 1.94 19.43 -8.76
C TRP A 126 2.38 18.54 -7.60
N ILE A 127 2.83 19.17 -6.52
CA ILE A 127 2.80 18.56 -5.20
C ILE A 127 1.30 18.49 -4.92
N PRO A 128 0.68 17.31 -4.73
CA PRO A 128 -0.59 17.28 -4.05
C PRO A 128 -0.25 17.79 -2.66
N ASN A 129 -0.42 19.10 -2.47
CA ASN A 129 -0.33 19.76 -1.19
C ASN A 129 -1.52 19.25 -0.41
N THR A 130 -1.37 18.02 0.08
CA THR A 130 -2.27 17.39 1.02
C THR A 130 -1.97 18.13 2.29
N ASN A 131 -2.57 19.32 2.39
CA ASN A 131 -2.43 20.19 3.54
C ASN A 131 -2.60 19.31 4.77
N ASN A 132 -1.70 19.39 5.74
CA ASN A 132 -1.78 18.57 6.95
C ASN A 132 -3.19 18.63 7.61
N SER A 133 -3.95 19.70 7.34
CA SER A 133 -5.36 19.83 7.71
C SER A 133 -6.29 18.81 7.03
N GLN A 134 -6.10 18.48 5.75
CA GLN A 134 -6.87 17.44 5.06
C GLN A 134 -6.55 16.04 5.57
N VAL A 135 -5.29 15.79 5.96
CA VAL A 135 -4.91 14.51 6.57
C VAL A 135 -5.56 14.38 7.95
N LEU A 136 -5.55 15.46 8.75
CA LEU A 136 -6.24 15.50 10.04
C LEU A 136 -7.75 15.31 9.90
N GLU A 137 -8.39 16.00 8.95
CA GLU A 137 -9.83 15.87 8.69
C GLU A 137 -10.20 14.44 8.24
N ARG A 138 -9.36 13.81 7.41
CA ARG A 138 -9.55 12.41 7.03
C ARG A 138 -9.35 11.45 8.20
N LEU A 139 -8.40 11.70 9.09
CA LEU A 139 -8.19 10.91 10.30
C LEU A 139 -9.38 11.02 11.27
N ASP A 140 -9.91 12.22 11.48
CA ASP A 140 -11.11 12.44 12.30
C ASP A 140 -12.34 11.73 11.70
N ALA A 141 -12.51 11.79 10.38
CA ALA A 141 -13.58 11.08 9.69
C ALA A 141 -13.47 9.55 9.85
N ILE A 142 -12.25 9.00 9.70
CA ILE A 142 -11.98 7.57 9.91
C ILE A 142 -12.25 7.16 11.36
N GLU A 143 -11.87 7.98 12.35
CA GLU A 143 -12.14 7.67 13.76
C GLU A 143 -13.65 7.59 14.04
N LEU A 144 -14.44 8.48 13.44
CA LEU A 144 -15.89 8.50 13.60
C LEU A 144 -16.53 7.26 12.95
N GLU A 145 -16.07 6.87 11.76
CA GLU A 145 -16.52 5.64 11.09
C GLU A 145 -16.19 4.38 11.92
N ILE A 146 -15.01 4.31 12.53
CA ILE A 146 -14.61 3.17 13.39
C ILE A 146 -15.53 3.08 14.62
N LYS A 147 -15.85 4.21 15.26
CA LYS A 147 -16.79 4.23 16.40
C LYS A 147 -18.19 3.77 15.99
N SER A 148 -18.67 4.24 14.83
CA SER A 148 -19.96 3.80 14.29
C SER A 148 -19.98 2.30 13.96
N LEU A 149 -18.90 1.77 13.40
CA LEU A 149 -18.76 0.34 13.12
C LEU A 149 -18.75 -0.49 14.41
N GLN A 150 -18.08 -0.02 15.46
CA GLN A 150 -18.09 -0.67 16.78
C GLN A 150 -19.50 -0.72 17.37
N GLU A 151 -20.24 0.38 17.32
CA GLU A 151 -21.64 0.42 17.81
C GLU A 151 -22.55 -0.52 17.00
N SER A 152 -22.40 -0.53 15.66
CA SER A 152 -23.12 -1.46 14.81
C SER A 152 -22.78 -2.93 15.14
N MET A 153 -21.51 -3.22 15.42
CA MET A 153 -21.06 -4.56 15.79
C MET A 153 -21.62 -4.98 17.15
N GLU A 154 -21.66 -4.08 18.14
CA GLU A 154 -22.27 -4.33 19.43
C GLU A 154 -23.78 -4.61 19.32
N GLN A 155 -24.50 -3.87 18.46
CA GLN A 155 -25.92 -4.12 18.18
C GLN A 155 -26.15 -5.50 17.54
N VAL A 156 -25.32 -5.88 16.56
CA VAL A 156 -25.40 -7.21 15.92
C VAL A 156 -25.09 -8.32 16.92
N LEU A 157 -24.08 -8.15 17.77
CA LEU A 157 -23.76 -9.11 18.82
C LEU A 157 -24.89 -9.24 19.84
N GLY A 158 -25.52 -8.12 20.23
CA GLY A 158 -26.70 -8.12 21.11
C GLY A 158 -27.89 -8.88 20.50
N LEU A 159 -28.19 -8.64 19.22
CA LEU A 159 -29.24 -9.36 18.49
C LEU A 159 -28.97 -10.87 18.40
N LEU A 160 -27.72 -11.26 18.10
CA LEU A 160 -27.32 -12.67 18.08
C LEU A 160 -27.42 -13.33 19.46
N GLN A 161 -27.11 -12.60 20.53
CA GLN A 161 -27.26 -13.07 21.90
C GLN A 161 -28.73 -13.24 22.30
N GLU A 162 -29.61 -12.35 21.84
CA GLU A 162 -31.05 -12.44 22.05
C GLU A 162 -31.64 -13.65 21.31
N MET A 163 -31.24 -13.86 20.05
CA MET A 163 -31.69 -15.00 19.23
C MET A 163 -31.21 -16.34 19.77
N THR A 164 -30.00 -16.41 20.33
CA THR A 164 -29.47 -17.64 20.93
C THR A 164 -30.07 -17.97 22.30
N LYS A 165 -30.68 -16.98 23.01
CA LYS A 165 -31.47 -17.23 24.23
C LYS A 165 -32.91 -17.66 23.97
N GLN A 166 -33.45 -17.40 22.77
CA GLN A 166 -34.81 -17.79 22.38
C GLN A 166 -34.89 -19.17 21.70
N SER A 167 -33.75 -19.81 21.44
CA SER A 167 -33.65 -21.20 20.96
C SER A 167 -33.27 -22.16 22.08
#